data_AF-A0A950UXJ3-F1
#
_entry.id   AF-A0A950UXJ3-F1
#
_cell.length_a   1.000
_cell.length_b   1.000
_cell.length_c   1.000
_cell.angle_alpha   90.00
_cell.angle_beta   90.00
_cell.angle_gamma   90.00
#
_symmetry.space_group_name_H-M   'P 1'
#
loop_
_entity.id
_entity.type
_entity.pdbx_description
1 polymer ?
#
loop_
_entity_poly.entity_id
_entity_poly.type
_entity_poly.pdbx_seq_one_letter_code
_entity_poly.pdbx_strand_id
1 'polypeptide(L)'
;AEMCGNGIRCASRWLDEANEGEKISFETEAGIVRTEIVQRGPESLVRVEMPRPRVERRTVAGIGEVFFVDVGNPHVVAFVDAVDDIDLASLAAQIGQNANVHAARIVDTTTLIARHWERGAGATMACGTGAVACAAAAFESRPVLFPVEVRVPGGTLVVEWEGGDAVHLVGPAVRVFDTEVSV
;
A
#
# COMPACT_ATOMS: atom_id res chain seq x y z
N ALA A 1 -9.74 3.50 10.73
CA ALA A 1 -8.58 3.02 9.95
C ALA A 1 -7.35 3.52 10.69
N GLU A 2 -6.54 2.63 11.25
CA GLU A 2 -5.49 3.00 12.22
C GLU A 2 -4.27 3.68 11.54
N MET A 3 -4.11 3.52 10.21
CA MET A 3 -3.10 4.22 9.42
C MET A 3 -3.55 4.30 7.95
N CYS A 4 -3.43 5.48 7.31
CA CYS A 4 -3.57 5.63 5.86
C CYS A 4 -2.25 6.13 5.27
N GLY A 5 -1.46 5.21 4.70
CA GLY A 5 -0.18 5.55 4.08
C GLY A 5 -0.28 6.59 2.94
N ASN A 6 -1.47 6.80 2.36
CA ASN A 6 -1.70 7.86 1.37
C ASN A 6 -1.85 9.24 2.01
N GLY A 7 -2.67 9.36 3.07
CA GLY A 7 -2.91 10.63 3.76
C GLY A 7 -1.65 11.20 4.38
N ILE A 8 -0.80 10.35 4.97
CA ILE A 8 0.44 10.79 5.61
C ILE A 8 1.46 11.34 4.62
N ARG A 9 1.48 10.86 3.36
CA ARG A 9 2.33 11.44 2.30
C ARG A 9 1.87 12.86 1.97
N CYS A 10 0.55 13.08 1.87
CA CYS A 10 0.00 14.42 1.66
C CYS A 10 0.30 15.36 2.83
N ALA A 11 0.17 14.89 4.08
CA ALA A 11 0.50 15.68 5.26
C ALA A 11 1.99 16.04 5.33
N SER A 12 2.87 15.08 5.03
CA SER A 12 4.32 15.29 4.96
C SER A 12 4.69 16.35 3.93
N ARG A 13 4.12 16.25 2.71
CA ARG A 13 4.29 17.28 1.67
C ARG A 13 3.80 18.65 2.14
N TRP A 14 2.62 18.73 2.75
CA TRP A 14 2.05 20.00 3.21
C TRP A 14 2.95 20.70 4.25
N LEU A 15 3.53 19.93 5.16
CA LEU A 15 4.48 20.45 6.16
C LEU A 15 5.84 20.83 5.55
N ASP A 16 6.35 20.09 4.55
CA ASP A 16 7.55 20.51 3.79
C ASP A 16 7.30 21.84 3.07
N GLU A 17 6.12 22.02 2.45
CA GLU A 17 5.72 23.29 1.82
C GLU A 17 5.58 24.44 2.84
N ALA A 18 5.27 24.13 4.10
CA ALA A 18 5.24 25.08 5.21
C ALA A 18 6.63 25.38 5.82
N ASN A 19 7.70 24.79 5.29
CA ASN A 19 9.09 24.89 5.77
C ASN A 19 9.35 24.23 7.14
N GLU A 20 8.57 23.21 7.51
CA GLU A 20 8.79 22.40 8.73
C GLU A 20 9.87 21.32 8.54
N GLY A 21 10.37 21.16 7.32
CA GLY A 21 11.48 20.27 6.96
C GLY A 21 11.04 19.02 6.20
N GLU A 22 12.03 18.31 5.64
CA GLU A 22 11.78 17.18 4.73
C GLU A 22 11.63 15.83 5.43
N LYS A 23 12.02 15.72 6.71
CA LYS A 23 11.91 14.51 7.53
C LYS A 23 10.96 14.76 8.68
N ILE A 24 9.79 14.15 8.64
CA ILE A 24 8.71 14.42 9.59
C ILE A 24 8.26 13.12 10.24
N SER A 25 8.07 13.16 11.56
CA SER A 25 7.50 12.07 12.34
C SER A 25 6.08 12.45 12.78
N PHE A 26 5.13 11.55 12.58
CA PHE A 26 3.74 11.71 12.97
C PHE A 26 3.39 10.72 14.07
N GLU A 27 2.73 11.19 15.13
CA GLU A 27 2.10 10.31 16.11
C GLU A 27 0.73 9.87 15.58
N THR A 28 0.52 8.56 15.52
CA THR A 28 -0.73 7.94 15.05
C THR A 28 -1.22 6.92 16.08
N GLU A 29 -2.45 6.42 15.92
CA GLU A 29 -2.95 5.30 16.74
C GLU A 29 -2.09 4.03 16.60
N ALA A 30 -1.40 3.87 15.47
CA ALA A 30 -0.48 2.77 15.20
C ALA A 30 0.97 3.04 15.70
N GLY A 31 1.20 4.15 16.40
CA GLY A 31 2.52 4.59 16.85
C GLY A 31 3.14 5.67 15.96
N ILE A 32 4.45 5.87 16.09
CA ILE A 32 5.19 6.89 15.34
C ILE A 32 5.44 6.41 13.91
N VAL A 33 5.00 7.19 12.94
CA VAL A 33 5.28 6.97 11.51
C VAL A 33 6.22 8.06 11.01
N ARG A 34 7.32 7.66 10.37
CA ARG A 34 8.32 8.58 9.82
C ARG A 34 8.18 8.71 8.33
N THR A 35 8.39 9.92 7.83
CA THR A 35 8.32 10.25 6.42
C THR A 35 9.53 11.06 5.98
N GLU A 36 9.87 10.98 4.70
CA GLU A 36 10.93 11.76 4.06
C GLU A 36 10.50 12.20 2.65
N ILE A 37 10.65 13.48 2.33
CA ILE A 37 10.53 13.96 0.95
C ILE A 37 11.78 13.54 0.18
N VAL A 38 11.65 12.57 -0.72
CA VAL A 38 12.79 12.05 -1.51
C VAL A 38 12.97 12.81 -2.82
N GLN A 39 11.91 13.45 -3.32
CA GLN A 39 11.97 14.30 -4.49
C GLN A 39 10.90 15.39 -4.39
N ARG A 40 11.31 16.65 -4.61
CA ARG A 40 10.38 17.79 -4.70
C ARG A 40 9.94 18.02 -6.13
N GLY A 41 8.68 18.38 -6.33
CA GLY A 41 8.14 18.75 -7.63
C GLY A 41 6.62 18.91 -7.62
N PRO A 42 6.00 19.10 -8.80
CA PRO A 42 4.54 19.09 -8.92
C PRO A 42 3.91 17.82 -8.31
N GLU A 43 4.60 16.69 -8.46
CA GLU A 43 4.31 15.42 -7.78
C GLU A 43 5.49 15.04 -6.89
N SER A 44 5.55 15.62 -5.68
CA SER A 44 6.60 15.27 -4.73
C SER A 44 6.51 13.79 -4.34
N LEU A 45 7.64 13.09 -4.37
CA LEU A 45 7.73 11.71 -3.91
C LEU A 45 8.03 11.70 -2.42
N VAL A 46 7.23 10.94 -1.67
CA VAL A 46 7.35 10.83 -0.23
C VAL A 46 7.58 9.36 0.12
N ARG A 47 8.66 9.13 0.88
CA ARG A 47 8.99 7.85 1.48
C ARG A 47 8.37 7.77 2.87
N VAL A 48 7.72 6.65 3.17
CA VAL A 48 7.04 6.39 4.44
C VAL A 48 7.58 5.11 5.05
N GLU A 49 7.97 5.14 6.32
CA GLU A 49 8.34 3.96 7.09
C GLU A 49 7.08 3.12 7.37
N MET A 50 7.15 1.83 7.04
CA MET A 50 6.04 0.88 7.16
C MET A 50 6.43 -0.25 8.11
N PRO A 51 5.46 -0.83 8.85
CA PRO A 51 5.74 -2.00 9.69
C PRO A 51 6.24 -3.19 8.85
N ARG A 52 7.11 -4.01 9.44
CA ARG A 52 7.55 -5.26 8.83
C ARG A 52 6.35 -6.17 8.56
N PRO A 53 6.14 -6.63 7.31
CA PRO A 53 5.06 -7.53 6.98
C PRO A 53 5.26 -8.90 7.64
N ARG A 54 4.20 -9.43 8.23
CA ARG A 54 4.11 -10.83 8.63
C ARG A 54 3.23 -11.57 7.63
N VAL A 55 3.80 -12.55 6.94
CA VAL A 55 3.12 -13.27 5.85
C VAL A 55 2.79 -14.68 6.31
N GLU A 56 1.57 -15.11 6.04
CA GLU A 56 1.11 -16.49 6.24
C GLU A 56 0.38 -16.98 5.00
N ARG A 57 0.84 -18.10 4.44
CA ARG A 57 0.21 -18.75 3.30
C ARG A 57 -0.93 -19.65 3.77
N ARG A 58 -2.12 -19.51 3.16
CA ARG A 58 -3.30 -20.32 3.47
C ARG A 58 -4.03 -20.73 2.20
N THR A 59 -4.82 -21.80 2.29
CA THR A 59 -5.77 -22.18 1.23
C THR A 59 -7.18 -21.81 1.66
N VAL A 60 -7.91 -21.07 0.81
CA VAL A 60 -9.31 -20.72 1.02
C VAL A 60 -10.17 -21.48 0.01
N ALA A 61 -11.21 -22.15 0.49
CA ALA A 61 -12.11 -22.94 -0.35
C ALA A 61 -12.76 -22.05 -1.43
N GLY A 62 -12.71 -22.51 -2.69
CA GLY A 62 -13.25 -21.77 -3.84
C GLY A 62 -12.31 -20.72 -4.45
N ILE A 63 -11.23 -20.34 -3.76
CA ILE A 63 -10.23 -19.38 -4.26
C ILE A 63 -8.89 -20.08 -4.55
N GLY A 64 -8.46 -20.98 -3.66
CA GLY A 64 -7.13 -21.59 -3.71
C GLY A 64 -6.15 -20.94 -2.74
N GLU A 65 -4.88 -20.87 -3.13
CA GLU A 65 -3.83 -20.28 -2.32
C GLU A 65 -3.96 -18.76 -2.21
N VAL A 66 -3.89 -18.25 -0.98
CA VAL A 66 -3.87 -16.82 -0.66
C VAL A 66 -2.82 -16.54 0.43
N PHE A 67 -2.46 -15.27 0.56
CA PHE A 67 -1.47 -14.81 1.54
C PHE A 67 -2.14 -13.84 2.50
N PHE A 68 -2.25 -14.24 3.76
CA PHE A 68 -2.62 -13.32 4.83
C PHE A 68 -1.37 -12.54 5.21
N VAL A 69 -1.47 -11.21 5.17
CA VAL A 69 -0.36 -10.33 5.47
C VAL A 69 -0.79 -9.31 6.51
N ASP A 70 0.01 -9.16 7.56
CA ASP A 70 -0.17 -8.11 8.56
C ASP A 70 0.95 -7.09 8.44
N VAL A 71 0.57 -5.84 8.17
CA VAL A 71 1.46 -4.67 8.04
C VAL A 71 1.05 -3.58 9.04
N GLY A 72 0.59 -3.99 10.22
CA GLY A 72 -0.05 -3.14 11.22
C GLY A 72 -1.57 -3.15 11.14
N ASN A 73 -2.11 -3.66 10.03
CA ASN A 73 -3.52 -4.00 9.84
C ASN A 73 -3.62 -5.25 8.94
N PRO A 74 -4.76 -5.96 8.91
CA PRO A 74 -4.88 -7.23 8.20
C PRO A 74 -5.15 -7.07 6.70
N HIS A 75 -4.39 -7.80 5.89
CA HIS A 75 -4.49 -7.89 4.43
C HIS A 75 -4.60 -9.34 3.97
N VAL A 76 -5.26 -9.57 2.83
CA VAL A 76 -5.24 -10.85 2.13
C VAL A 76 -4.94 -10.61 0.66
N VAL A 77 -3.94 -11.29 0.13
CA VAL A 77 -3.50 -11.18 -1.26
C VAL A 77 -3.78 -12.49 -1.99
N ALA A 78 -4.50 -12.39 -3.11
CA ALA A 78 -4.70 -13.48 -4.05
C ALA A 78 -3.97 -13.16 -5.36
N PHE A 79 -3.10 -14.07 -5.81
CA PHE A 79 -2.46 -13.93 -7.11
C PHE A 79 -3.37 -14.45 -8.22
N VAL A 80 -3.54 -13.66 -9.27
CA VAL A 80 -4.46 -13.92 -10.39
C VAL A 80 -3.80 -13.59 -11.73
N ASP A 81 -4.29 -14.20 -12.81
CA ASP A 81 -3.75 -13.98 -14.16
C ASP A 81 -4.27 -12.68 -14.81
N ALA A 82 -5.51 -12.26 -14.51
CA ALA A 82 -6.15 -11.09 -15.10
C ALA A 82 -6.79 -10.21 -14.01
N VAL A 83 -6.01 -9.28 -13.45
CA VAL A 83 -6.43 -8.40 -12.33
C VAL A 83 -7.64 -7.53 -12.70
N ASP A 84 -7.73 -7.11 -13.96
CA ASP A 84 -8.82 -6.23 -14.43
C ASP A 84 -10.17 -6.95 -14.49
N ASP A 85 -10.17 -8.26 -14.73
CA ASP A 85 -11.38 -9.08 -14.88
C ASP A 85 -11.89 -9.65 -13.54
N ILE A 86 -11.16 -9.44 -12.44
CA ILE A 86 -11.58 -9.93 -11.12
C ILE A 86 -12.75 -9.11 -10.57
N ASP A 87 -13.79 -9.82 -10.15
CA ASP A 87 -14.81 -9.30 -9.24
C ASP A 87 -14.24 -9.24 -7.81
N LEU A 88 -13.68 -8.07 -7.47
CA LEU A 88 -13.09 -7.81 -6.15
C LEU A 88 -14.12 -7.88 -5.02
N ALA A 89 -15.38 -7.52 -5.28
CA ALA A 89 -16.42 -7.55 -4.26
C ALA A 89 -16.73 -9.00 -3.89
N SER A 90 -16.88 -9.87 -4.89
CA SER A 90 -17.07 -11.31 -4.69
C SER A 90 -15.86 -11.96 -4.02
N LEU A 91 -14.65 -11.64 -4.47
CA LEU A 91 -13.42 -12.13 -3.84
C LEU A 91 -13.34 -11.74 -2.35
N ALA A 92 -13.60 -10.47 -2.04
CA ALA A 92 -13.60 -9.98 -0.66
C ALA A 92 -14.70 -10.62 0.20
N ALA A 93 -15.88 -10.85 -0.36
CA ALA A 93 -16.97 -11.53 0.34
C ALA A 93 -16.62 -13.00 0.68
N GLN A 94 -15.94 -13.71 -0.21
CA GLN A 94 -15.52 -15.09 0.01
C GLN A 94 -14.41 -15.21 1.07
N ILE A 95 -13.47 -14.26 1.12
CA ILE A 95 -12.39 -14.23 2.11
C ILE A 95 -12.91 -13.79 3.49
N GLY A 96 -13.91 -12.91 3.51
CA GLY A 96 -14.52 -12.35 4.71
C GLY A 96 -14.17 -10.89 4.94
N GLN A 97 -15.01 -10.19 5.71
CA GLN A 97 -15.00 -8.73 5.81
C GLN A 97 -14.01 -8.15 6.83
N ASN A 98 -13.14 -8.98 7.42
CA ASN A 98 -12.26 -8.52 8.51
C ASN A 98 -10.88 -8.04 8.05
N ALA A 99 -10.58 -8.07 6.75
CA ALA A 99 -9.29 -7.67 6.18
C ALA A 99 -9.46 -6.86 4.89
N ASN A 100 -8.40 -6.13 4.50
CA ASN A 100 -8.28 -5.56 3.16
C ASN A 100 -7.92 -6.67 2.17
N VAL A 101 -8.59 -6.74 1.03
CA VAL A 101 -8.42 -7.82 0.06
C VAL A 101 -7.83 -7.29 -1.24
N HIS A 102 -6.82 -7.98 -1.78
CA HIS A 102 -6.07 -7.54 -2.94
C HIS A 102 -5.99 -8.66 -3.97
N ALA A 103 -6.33 -8.34 -5.21
CA ALA A 103 -5.99 -9.17 -6.36
C ALA A 103 -4.71 -8.61 -6.96
N ALA A 104 -3.69 -9.45 -7.12
CA ALA A 104 -2.39 -9.03 -7.61
C ALA A 104 -1.88 -9.96 -8.72
N ARG A 105 -1.03 -9.42 -9.59
CA ARG A 105 -0.31 -10.17 -10.61
C ARG A 105 1.15 -9.76 -10.64
N ILE A 106 2.02 -10.75 -10.71
CA ILE A 106 3.46 -10.55 -10.91
C ILE A 106 3.70 -10.39 -12.40
N VAL A 107 4.18 -9.21 -12.81
CA VAL A 107 4.47 -8.91 -14.22
C VAL A 107 5.86 -9.38 -14.57
N ASP A 108 6.83 -9.03 -13.74
CA ASP A 108 8.23 -9.42 -13.83
C ASP A 108 8.87 -9.41 -12.42
N THR A 109 10.19 -9.55 -12.34
CA THR A 109 10.92 -9.62 -11.07
C THR A 109 10.89 -8.33 -10.27
N THR A 110 10.51 -7.19 -10.85
CA THR A 110 10.53 -5.87 -10.19
C THR A 110 9.20 -5.12 -10.33
N THR A 111 8.16 -5.78 -10.84
CA THR A 111 6.86 -5.13 -11.15
C THR A 111 5.67 -6.03 -10.78
N LEU A 112 4.74 -5.45 -10.04
CA LEU A 112 3.44 -5.99 -9.67
C LEU A 112 2.33 -5.08 -10.23
N ILE A 113 1.18 -5.67 -10.55
CA ILE A 113 -0.09 -4.94 -10.75
C ILE A 113 -1.06 -5.41 -9.68
N ALA A 114 -1.76 -4.49 -9.04
CA ALA A 114 -2.73 -4.82 -7.99
C ALA A 114 -3.99 -3.96 -8.06
N ARG A 115 -5.10 -4.51 -7.59
CA ARG A 115 -6.31 -3.77 -7.24
C ARG A 115 -6.73 -4.09 -5.82
N HIS A 116 -7.32 -3.10 -5.15
CA HIS A 116 -7.58 -3.14 -3.73
C HIS A 116 -9.06 -3.05 -3.42
N TRP A 117 -9.49 -3.89 -2.49
CA TRP A 117 -10.77 -3.80 -1.80
C TRP A 117 -10.49 -3.52 -0.32
N GLU A 118 -10.76 -2.30 0.12
CA GLU A 118 -10.53 -1.88 1.49
C GLU A 118 -11.75 -2.12 2.38
N ARG A 119 -11.49 -2.63 3.58
CA ARG A 119 -12.51 -2.88 4.58
C ARG A 119 -13.23 -1.59 4.94
N GLY A 120 -14.54 -1.54 4.67
CA GLY A 120 -15.39 -0.37 4.95
C GLY A 120 -15.38 0.71 3.88
N ALA A 121 -14.54 0.61 2.86
CA ALA A 121 -14.48 1.56 1.74
C ALA A 121 -14.80 0.94 0.37
N GLY A 122 -14.63 -0.38 0.22
CA GLY A 122 -14.82 -1.07 -1.05
C GLY A 122 -13.63 -0.89 -1.98
N ALA A 123 -13.85 -0.85 -3.30
CA ALA A 123 -12.78 -0.68 -4.27
C ALA A 123 -12.16 0.72 -4.16
N THR A 124 -10.84 0.79 -3.98
CA THR A 124 -10.08 2.05 -3.90
C THR A 124 -9.05 2.15 -5.02
N MET A 125 -8.65 3.39 -5.35
CA MET A 125 -7.66 3.63 -6.41
C MET A 125 -6.24 3.24 -6.00
N ALA A 126 -5.92 3.28 -4.70
CA ALA A 126 -4.62 2.94 -4.16
C ALA A 126 -4.72 2.61 -2.67
N CYS A 127 -3.99 1.59 -2.21
CA CYS A 127 -3.87 1.24 -0.80
C CYS A 127 -2.39 1.06 -0.44
N GLY A 128 -1.81 1.98 0.35
CA GLY A 128 -0.37 1.96 0.65
C GLY A 128 0.08 0.70 1.40
N THR A 129 -0.63 0.33 2.47
CA THR A 129 -0.38 -0.94 3.18
C THR A 129 -0.69 -2.16 2.30
N GLY A 130 -1.67 -2.04 1.39
CA GLY A 130 -1.99 -3.05 0.39
C GLY A 130 -0.86 -3.30 -0.61
N ALA A 131 -0.17 -2.26 -1.06
CA ALA A 131 0.99 -2.38 -1.92
C ALA A 131 2.15 -3.12 -1.24
N VAL A 132 2.44 -2.76 0.03
CA VAL A 132 3.43 -3.49 0.85
C VAL A 132 3.02 -4.95 1.04
N ALA A 133 1.74 -5.23 1.32
CA ALA A 133 1.24 -6.59 1.47
C ALA A 133 1.40 -7.42 0.18
N CYS A 134 1.09 -6.85 -0.99
CA CYS A 134 1.27 -7.51 -2.29
C CYS A 134 2.76 -7.80 -2.56
N ALA A 135 3.63 -6.84 -2.29
CA ALA A 135 5.07 -7.01 -2.45
C ALA A 135 5.64 -8.11 -1.52
N ALA A 136 5.22 -8.14 -0.25
CA ALA A 136 5.64 -9.15 0.71
C ALA A 136 5.14 -10.56 0.34
N ALA A 137 3.88 -10.68 -0.09
CA ALA A 137 3.33 -11.94 -0.59
C ALA A 137 4.06 -12.43 -1.85
N ALA A 138 4.47 -11.51 -2.73
CA ALA A 138 5.20 -11.86 -3.94
C ALA A 138 6.62 -12.34 -3.60
N PHE A 139 7.31 -11.68 -2.68
CA PHE A 139 8.61 -12.09 -2.18
C PHE A 139 8.60 -13.49 -1.54
N GLU A 140 7.54 -13.82 -0.80
CA GLU A 140 7.39 -15.15 -0.16
C GLU A 140 7.07 -16.27 -1.17
N SER A 141 6.50 -15.94 -2.33
CA SER A 141 6.00 -16.93 -3.30
C SER A 141 6.85 -17.07 -4.55
N ARG A 142 7.60 -16.03 -4.94
CA ARG A 142 8.33 -15.92 -6.21
C ARG A 142 9.59 -15.05 -6.02
N PRO A 143 10.58 -15.13 -6.93
CA PRO A 143 11.79 -14.30 -6.85
C PRO A 143 11.51 -12.87 -7.32
N VAL A 144 10.81 -12.08 -6.50
CA VAL A 144 10.70 -10.63 -6.67
C VAL A 144 11.90 -9.96 -6.01
N LEU A 145 12.47 -8.99 -6.71
CA LEU A 145 13.58 -8.16 -6.26
C LEU A 145 13.04 -6.80 -5.83
N PHE A 146 13.68 -6.23 -4.82
CA PHE A 146 13.39 -4.89 -4.34
C PHE A 146 14.47 -3.90 -4.82
N PRO A 147 14.12 -2.63 -5.06
CA PRO A 147 12.77 -2.06 -4.95
C PRO A 147 11.81 -2.63 -6.02
N VAL A 148 10.54 -2.82 -5.63
CA VAL A 148 9.50 -3.35 -6.52
C VAL A 148 8.44 -2.29 -6.77
N GLU A 149 8.05 -2.11 -8.03
CA GLU A 149 6.92 -1.28 -8.42
C GLU A 149 5.61 -2.03 -8.20
N VAL A 150 4.64 -1.36 -7.58
CA VAL A 150 3.25 -1.82 -7.48
C VAL A 150 2.37 -0.83 -8.21
N ARG A 151 1.91 -1.24 -9.39
CA ARG A 151 1.02 -0.45 -10.25
C ARG A 151 -0.43 -0.69 -9.82
N VAL A 152 -1.12 0.38 -9.49
CA VAL A 152 -2.50 0.39 -9.01
C VAL A 152 -3.31 1.38 -9.86
N PRO A 153 -4.66 1.35 -9.82
CA PRO A 153 -5.46 2.26 -10.64
C PRO A 153 -5.12 3.75 -10.46
N GLY A 154 -4.72 4.15 -9.25
CA GLY A 154 -4.36 5.52 -8.90
C GLY A 154 -2.91 5.92 -9.18
N GLY A 155 -2.10 5.06 -9.79
CA GLY A 155 -0.70 5.34 -10.12
C GLY A 155 0.27 4.24 -9.68
N THR A 156 1.54 4.59 -9.50
CA THR A 156 2.59 3.64 -9.11
C THR A 156 3.09 3.95 -7.70
N LEU A 157 3.23 2.91 -6.89
CA LEU A 157 3.94 2.93 -5.62
C LEU A 157 5.21 2.08 -5.75
N VAL A 158 6.24 2.42 -5.00
CA VAL A 158 7.48 1.64 -4.93
C VAL A 158 7.63 1.14 -3.50
N VAL A 159 7.82 -0.17 -3.35
CA VAL A 159 8.15 -0.78 -2.06
C VAL A 159 9.64 -1.05 -2.04
N GLU A 160 10.33 -0.52 -1.04
CA GLU A 160 11.75 -0.71 -0.79
C GLU A 160 11.90 -1.59 0.45
N TRP A 161 12.39 -2.81 0.29
CA TRP A 161 12.56 -3.76 1.39
C TRP A 161 13.64 -4.80 1.09
N GLU A 162 14.54 -5.06 2.04
CA GLU A 162 15.59 -6.08 1.88
C GLU A 162 15.39 -7.28 2.83
N GLY A 163 14.14 -7.58 3.20
CA GLY A 163 13.82 -8.69 4.12
C GLY A 163 14.08 -8.41 5.61
N GLY A 164 14.61 -7.22 5.94
CA GLY A 164 14.83 -6.76 7.31
C GLY A 164 13.59 -6.15 7.98
N ASP A 165 13.81 -5.41 9.07
CA ASP A 165 12.71 -4.74 9.79
C ASP A 165 12.29 -3.41 9.16
N ALA A 166 13.17 -2.78 8.38
CA ALA A 166 12.91 -1.52 7.72
C ALA A 166 12.23 -1.73 6.37
N VAL A 167 10.95 -1.36 6.28
CA VAL A 167 10.17 -1.34 5.03
C VAL A 167 9.83 0.09 4.70
N HIS A 168 10.03 0.49 3.46
CA HIS A 168 9.61 1.81 3.01
C HIS A 168 8.64 1.72 1.84
N LEU A 169 7.64 2.58 1.88
CA LEU A 169 6.73 2.82 0.78
C LEU A 169 7.01 4.21 0.21
N VAL A 170 7.36 4.27 -1.06
CA VAL A 170 7.53 5.53 -1.80
C VAL A 170 6.34 5.72 -2.72
N GLY A 171 5.76 6.91 -2.70
CA GLY A 171 4.67 7.26 -3.60
C GLY A 171 4.50 8.76 -3.76
N PRO A 172 3.77 9.20 -4.80
CA PRO A 172 3.53 10.61 -5.02
C PRO A 172 2.56 11.20 -3.98
N ALA A 173 2.71 12.50 -3.74
CA ALA A 173 1.73 13.37 -3.11
C ALA A 173 1.55 14.61 -4.00
N VAL A 174 0.30 14.95 -4.31
CA VAL A 174 -0.05 16.05 -5.25
C VAL A 174 -0.98 17.06 -4.58
N ARG A 175 -0.58 18.34 -4.56
CA ARG A 175 -1.46 19.45 -4.18
C ARG A 175 -2.32 19.81 -5.38
N VAL A 176 -3.63 19.71 -5.24
CA VAL A 176 -4.58 19.92 -6.35
C VAL A 176 -5.12 21.35 -6.37
N PHE A 177 -5.60 21.85 -5.23
CA PHE A 177 -6.09 23.23 -5.07
C PHE A 177 -6.15 23.59 -3.57
N ASP A 178 -6.40 24.86 -3.28
CA ASP A 178 -6.69 25.39 -1.94
C ASP A 178 -8.03 26.11 -1.96
N THR A 179 -8.81 25.99 -0.88
CA THR A 179 -10.11 26.66 -0.76
C THR A 179 -10.47 26.91 0.69
N GLU A 180 -11.43 27.82 0.91
CA GLU A 180 -12.03 28.09 2.21
C GLU A 180 -13.46 27.52 2.22
N VAL A 181 -13.85 26.84 3.29
CA VAL A 181 -15.19 26.24 3.46
C VAL A 181 -15.83 26.80 4.71
N SER A 182 -17.05 27.32 4.59
CA SER A 182 -17.88 27.68 5.76
C SER A 182 -18.56 26.42 6.29
N VAL A 183 -18.42 26.15 7.59
CA VAL A 183 -18.97 24.98 8.29
C VAL A 183 -19.96 25.43 9.35
#